data_AF-A0A0F5V8J1-F1
#
_entry.id   AF-A0A0F5V8J1-F1
#
_cell.length_a   1.000
_cell.length_b   1.000
_cell.length_c   1.000
_cell.angle_alpha   90.00
_cell.angle_beta   90.00
_cell.angle_gamma   90.00
#
_symmetry.space_group_name_H-M   'P 1'
#
loop_
_entity.id
_entity.type
_entity.pdbx_description
1 polymer ?
#
loop_
_entity_poly.entity_id
_entity_poly.type
_entity_poly.pdbx_seq_one_letter_code
_entity_poly.pdbx_strand_id
1 'polypeptide(L)'
;MRLCVWLSVLWLFALTPAVAGFGLPGRLVTAEQLGLAPKIIPVMYGRQYLTRDDQLLVREVLEHGSTWHIYRPTRAFSTTEPSYHSAADVWGMLPVASVTVVTNDDQGSRLAVTAGMQEIRPGDRLLRPTPPPSAEQSDVPPRAVRVLGGLQDHHYMQDWLVLDHGAEHGLKPGQRWRIEHEMLGKRLVADVEIGDTVEQFSLAQIISSQGPIKIGDIAKRIERHHE
;
A
#
# COMPACT_ATOMS: atom_id res chain seq x y z
N MET A 1 10.26 16.77 -63.04
CA MET A 1 9.98 15.66 -62.10
C MET A 1 9.77 16.27 -60.71
N ARG A 2 8.54 16.20 -60.19
CA ARG A 2 8.16 16.74 -58.87
C ARG A 2 8.25 15.61 -57.85
N LEU A 3 9.08 15.74 -56.81
CA LEU A 3 9.02 14.88 -55.63
C LEU A 3 8.40 15.67 -54.48
N CYS A 4 7.15 15.31 -54.14
CA CYS A 4 6.52 15.67 -52.88
C CYS A 4 7.13 14.80 -51.77
N VAL A 5 7.74 15.42 -50.77
CA VAL A 5 8.10 14.76 -49.51
C VAL A 5 7.02 15.13 -48.50
N TRP A 6 6.19 14.15 -48.14
CA TRP A 6 5.23 14.27 -47.04
C TRP A 6 5.98 14.15 -45.72
N LEU A 7 5.94 15.21 -44.92
CA LEU A 7 6.46 15.23 -43.55
C LEU A 7 5.35 14.76 -42.61
N SER A 8 5.42 13.50 -42.17
CA SER A 8 4.50 12.96 -41.16
C SER A 8 4.86 13.54 -39.79
N VAL A 9 4.00 14.42 -39.27
CA VAL A 9 4.08 14.92 -37.89
C VAL A 9 3.61 13.80 -36.96
N LEU A 10 4.56 13.09 -36.36
CA LEU A 10 4.28 12.19 -35.25
C LEU A 10 3.91 13.02 -34.02
N TRP A 11 2.65 12.94 -33.63
CA TRP A 11 2.17 13.41 -32.33
C TRP A 11 2.85 12.59 -31.23
N LEU A 12 3.82 13.19 -30.53
CA LEU A 12 4.27 12.72 -29.24
C LEU A 12 3.10 12.92 -28.26
N PHE A 13 2.29 11.88 -28.06
CA PHE A 13 1.47 11.82 -26.86
C PHE A 13 2.41 11.72 -25.67
N ALA A 14 2.52 12.83 -24.92
CA ALA A 14 3.09 12.85 -23.60
C ALA A 14 2.30 11.87 -22.73
N LEU A 15 2.86 10.70 -22.46
CA LEU A 15 2.43 9.84 -21.36
C LEU A 15 2.87 10.54 -20.08
N THR A 16 1.99 11.38 -19.54
CA THR A 16 2.03 11.76 -18.12
C THR A 16 2.05 10.48 -17.30
N PRO A 17 3.00 10.26 -16.38
CA PRO A 17 2.89 9.14 -15.46
C PRO A 17 1.62 9.35 -14.64
N ALA A 18 0.72 8.36 -14.72
CA ALA A 18 -0.46 8.30 -13.87
C ALA A 18 -0.01 8.48 -12.42
N VAL A 19 -0.63 9.43 -11.74
CA VAL A 19 -0.47 9.64 -10.30
C VAL A 19 -0.63 8.30 -9.61
N ALA A 20 0.42 7.86 -8.91
CA ALA A 20 0.46 6.60 -8.18
C ALA A 20 -0.51 6.66 -6.98
N GLY A 21 -1.81 6.48 -7.25
CA GLY A 21 -2.87 6.55 -6.26
C GLY A 21 -3.37 5.19 -5.80
N PHE A 22 -3.49 4.18 -6.68
CA PHE A 22 -4.14 2.91 -6.33
C PHE A 22 -3.34 1.65 -6.73
N GLY A 23 -2.16 1.80 -7.34
CA GLY A 23 -1.57 0.74 -8.17
C GLY A 23 -0.61 -0.23 -7.50
N LEU A 24 -0.31 -0.11 -6.20
CA LEU A 24 0.63 -1.01 -5.53
C LEU A 24 -0.11 -1.89 -4.52
N PRO A 25 -0.37 -3.17 -4.84
CA PRO A 25 -1.03 -4.11 -3.94
C PRO A 25 -0.14 -4.47 -2.74
N GLY A 26 -0.74 -4.89 -1.62
CA GLY A 26 0.02 -5.38 -0.46
C GLY A 26 0.47 -4.26 0.49
N ARG A 27 -0.26 -3.15 0.53
CA ARG A 27 -0.06 -2.08 1.52
C ARG A 27 -0.60 -2.44 2.91
N LEU A 28 -1.41 -3.50 2.99
CA LEU A 28 -1.77 -4.20 4.20
C LEU A 28 -1.38 -5.67 4.06
N VAL A 29 -0.77 -6.25 5.09
CA VAL A 29 -0.43 -7.68 5.15
C VAL A 29 -0.68 -8.23 6.53
N THR A 30 -1.07 -9.50 6.63
CA THR A 30 -1.25 -10.15 7.94
C THR A 30 0.11 -10.33 8.64
N ALA A 31 0.08 -10.52 9.96
CA ALA A 31 1.30 -10.81 10.71
C ALA A 31 2.02 -12.08 10.23
N GLU A 32 1.26 -13.10 9.83
CA GLU A 32 1.79 -14.34 9.25
C GLU A 32 2.51 -14.07 7.93
N GLN A 33 1.86 -13.36 7.00
CA GLN A 33 2.46 -12.97 5.72
C GLN A 33 3.75 -12.18 5.92
N LEU A 34 3.76 -11.23 6.86
CA LEU A 34 4.95 -10.46 7.19
C LEU A 34 6.06 -11.32 7.81
N GLY A 35 5.69 -12.31 8.62
CA GLY A 35 6.61 -13.28 9.24
C GLY A 35 7.36 -14.11 8.19
N LEU A 36 6.66 -14.51 7.13
CA LEU A 36 7.19 -15.31 6.02
C LEU A 36 7.91 -14.48 4.95
N ALA A 37 7.70 -13.16 4.91
CA ALA A 37 8.29 -12.28 3.90
C ALA A 37 9.83 -12.18 4.03
N PRO A 38 10.60 -12.47 2.95
CA PRO A 38 12.06 -12.34 2.94
C PRO A 38 12.52 -10.94 3.37
N LYS A 39 13.64 -10.87 4.09
CA LYS A 39 14.20 -9.60 4.59
C LYS A 39 15.42 -9.17 3.80
N ILE A 40 15.47 -7.90 3.41
CA ILE A 40 16.67 -7.28 2.86
C ILE A 40 17.78 -7.32 3.92
N ILE A 41 18.93 -7.89 3.54
CA ILE A 41 20.14 -7.91 4.37
C ILE A 41 21.22 -7.01 3.77
N PRO A 42 22.08 -6.38 4.59
CA PRO A 42 23.18 -5.57 4.09
C PRO A 42 24.27 -6.45 3.48
N VAL A 43 24.84 -6.04 2.33
CA VAL A 43 25.94 -6.75 1.66
C VAL A 43 27.28 -6.56 2.37
N MET A 44 27.47 -5.42 3.03
CA MET A 44 28.64 -5.14 3.87
C MET A 44 28.21 -4.69 5.26
N TYR A 45 28.86 -5.23 6.28
CA TYR A 45 28.68 -4.78 7.67
C TYR A 45 28.95 -3.28 7.77
N GLY A 46 27.98 -2.52 8.32
CA GLY A 46 28.15 -1.11 8.68
C GLY A 46 27.53 -0.07 7.74
N ARG A 47 26.99 -0.44 6.56
CA ARG A 47 26.21 0.50 5.72
C ARG A 47 24.73 0.46 6.08
N GLN A 48 24.16 1.62 6.37
CA GLN A 48 22.75 1.79 6.75
C GLN A 48 21.81 2.01 5.55
N TYR A 49 22.36 2.31 4.37
CA TYR A 49 21.60 2.73 3.20
C TYR A 49 22.15 2.06 1.93
N LEU A 50 21.24 1.65 1.04
CA LEU A 50 21.55 0.97 -0.22
C LEU A 50 20.98 1.77 -1.40
N THR A 51 21.82 2.02 -2.38
CA THR A 51 21.53 2.76 -3.61
C THR A 51 21.20 1.82 -4.77
N ARG A 52 20.78 2.37 -5.91
CA ARG A 52 20.36 1.61 -7.10
C ARG A 52 21.42 0.65 -7.63
N ASP A 53 22.69 1.02 -7.47
CA ASP A 53 23.85 0.25 -7.94
C ASP A 53 24.37 -0.73 -6.88
N ASP A 54 23.85 -0.67 -5.65
CA ASP A 54 24.18 -1.64 -4.62
C ASP A 54 23.45 -2.96 -4.91
N GLN A 55 24.20 -4.06 -4.81
CA GLN A 55 23.57 -5.38 -4.83
C GLN A 55 22.69 -5.50 -3.59
N LEU A 56 21.44 -5.92 -3.74
CA LEU A 56 20.59 -6.23 -2.60
C LEU A 56 20.63 -7.74 -2.38
N LEU A 57 20.61 -8.16 -1.12
CA LEU A 57 20.61 -9.57 -0.76
C LEU A 57 19.39 -9.93 0.07
N VAL A 58 18.93 -11.17 -0.09
CA VAL A 58 18.01 -11.88 0.80
C VAL A 58 18.56 -13.29 1.02
N ARG A 59 18.25 -13.93 2.15
CA ARG A 59 18.79 -15.26 2.49
C ARG A 59 18.07 -16.39 1.74
N GLU A 60 16.85 -16.11 1.32
CA GLU A 60 15.97 -17.04 0.65
C GLU A 60 16.43 -17.24 -0.80
N VAL A 61 16.36 -18.47 -1.27
CA VAL A 61 16.59 -18.82 -2.68
C VAL A 61 15.29 -18.54 -3.43
N LEU A 62 15.29 -17.46 -4.21
CA LEU A 62 14.17 -16.99 -5.00
C LEU A 62 14.37 -17.38 -6.46
N GLU A 63 13.28 -17.50 -7.21
CA GLU A 63 13.33 -17.83 -8.63
C GLU A 63 14.05 -16.74 -9.43
N HIS A 64 15.06 -17.13 -10.22
CA HIS A 64 15.81 -16.21 -11.08
C HIS A 64 14.89 -15.52 -12.09
N GLY A 65 15.05 -14.20 -12.25
CA GLY A 65 14.21 -13.38 -13.14
C GLY A 65 12.84 -13.01 -12.56
N SER A 66 12.45 -13.56 -11.40
CA SER A 66 11.18 -13.19 -10.76
C SER A 66 11.21 -11.73 -10.26
N THR A 67 10.05 -11.07 -10.33
CA THR A 67 9.89 -9.67 -9.91
C THR A 67 9.22 -9.60 -8.54
N TRP A 68 9.73 -8.70 -7.71
CA TRP A 68 9.28 -8.48 -6.33
C TRP A 68 9.17 -6.99 -6.03
N HIS A 69 8.40 -6.68 -4.99
CA HIS A 69 8.33 -5.34 -4.42
C HIS A 69 8.91 -5.33 -3.02
N ILE A 70 9.69 -4.29 -2.73
CA ILE A 70 10.23 -4.01 -1.40
C ILE A 70 9.26 -3.08 -0.69
N TYR A 71 8.87 -3.47 0.51
CA TYR A 71 8.00 -2.72 1.40
C TYR A 71 8.64 -2.55 2.78
N ARG A 72 8.37 -1.41 3.41
CA ARG A 72 8.75 -1.13 4.78
C ARG A 72 7.54 -1.29 5.70
N PRO A 73 7.58 -2.19 6.70
CA PRO A 73 6.57 -2.22 7.75
C PRO A 73 6.57 -0.90 8.52
N THR A 74 5.40 -0.29 8.69
CA THR A 74 5.25 1.01 9.36
C THR A 74 4.59 0.86 10.72
N ARG A 75 3.34 0.39 10.73
CA ARG A 75 2.49 0.37 11.89
C ARG A 75 1.64 -0.90 11.91
N ALA A 76 1.41 -1.41 13.10
CA ALA A 76 0.56 -2.55 13.36
C ALA A 76 -0.86 -2.09 13.75
N PHE A 77 -1.87 -2.86 13.36
CA PHE A 77 -3.28 -2.59 13.67
C PHE A 77 -3.97 -3.85 14.19
N SER A 78 -4.94 -3.65 15.09
CA SER A 78 -5.83 -4.70 15.58
C SER A 78 -7.24 -4.15 15.78
N THR A 79 -8.23 -5.04 15.74
CA THR A 79 -9.65 -4.70 15.93
C THR A 79 -10.01 -4.45 17.40
N THR A 80 -9.27 -5.07 18.34
CA THR A 80 -9.61 -5.12 19.77
C THR A 80 -8.94 -4.02 20.60
N GLU A 81 -7.68 -3.68 20.33
CA GLU A 81 -6.96 -2.56 20.95
C GLU A 81 -5.97 -1.91 19.96
N PRO A 82 -5.61 -0.62 20.10
CA PRO A 82 -4.53 -0.02 19.33
C PRO A 82 -3.18 -0.62 19.76
N SER A 83 -2.82 -1.77 19.18
CA SER A 83 -1.63 -2.52 19.60
C SER A 83 -0.37 -2.05 18.89
N TYR A 84 0.47 -1.33 19.62
CA TYR A 84 1.84 -1.03 19.20
C TYR A 84 2.77 -2.21 19.53
N HIS A 85 2.65 -3.34 18.81
CA HIS A 85 3.77 -4.27 18.47
C HIS A 85 3.71 -5.77 18.86
N SER A 86 2.66 -6.38 19.46
CA SER A 86 2.72 -7.84 19.72
C SER A 86 1.47 -8.69 19.49
N ALA A 87 0.31 -8.09 19.23
CA ALA A 87 -0.94 -8.79 18.89
C ALA A 87 -1.60 -8.11 17.69
N ALA A 88 -0.78 -7.77 16.69
CA ALA A 88 -1.26 -7.07 15.50
C ALA A 88 -1.83 -8.09 14.52
N ASP A 89 -3.06 -7.86 14.09
CA ASP A 89 -3.73 -8.69 13.09
C ASP A 89 -3.18 -8.35 11.69
N VAL A 90 -2.94 -7.05 11.44
CA VAL A 90 -2.43 -6.55 10.16
C VAL A 90 -1.33 -5.50 10.33
N TRP A 91 -0.44 -5.42 9.35
CA TRP A 91 0.62 -4.43 9.25
C TRP A 91 0.43 -3.52 8.06
N GLY A 92 0.60 -2.22 8.28
CA GLY A 92 0.78 -1.22 7.25
C GLY A 92 2.15 -1.35 6.59
N MET A 93 2.16 -1.30 5.27
CA MET A 93 3.34 -1.50 4.42
C MET A 93 3.51 -0.32 3.48
N LEU A 94 4.66 0.36 3.59
CA LEU A 94 5.01 1.49 2.74
C LEU A 94 5.87 1.02 1.56
N PRO A 95 5.50 1.32 0.30
CA PRO A 95 6.27 0.88 -0.86
C PRO A 95 7.62 1.60 -0.94
N VAL A 96 8.68 0.83 -1.16
CA VAL A 96 10.06 1.34 -1.22
C VAL A 96 10.64 1.22 -2.64
N ALA A 97 10.55 0.04 -3.25
CA ALA A 97 11.14 -0.21 -4.56
C ALA A 97 10.54 -1.45 -5.25
N SER A 98 10.79 -1.58 -6.55
CA SER A 98 10.64 -2.82 -7.32
C SER A 98 12.00 -3.39 -7.64
N VAL A 99 12.10 -4.72 -7.62
CA VAL A 99 13.35 -5.45 -7.86
C VAL A 99 13.14 -6.70 -8.69
N THR A 100 14.20 -7.17 -9.31
CA THR A 100 14.24 -8.45 -10.01
C THR A 100 15.38 -9.30 -9.46
N VAL A 101 15.14 -10.61 -9.33
CA VAL A 101 16.17 -11.57 -8.91
C VAL A 101 17.16 -11.77 -10.06
N VAL A 102 18.43 -11.42 -9.85
CA VAL A 102 19.48 -11.48 -10.89
C VAL A 102 20.37 -12.72 -10.77
N THR A 103 20.58 -13.22 -9.56
CA THR A 103 21.33 -14.46 -9.32
C THR A 103 20.85 -15.07 -8.01
N ASN A 104 20.93 -16.39 -7.88
CA ASN A 104 20.77 -17.07 -6.61
C ASN A 104 21.88 -18.11 -6.44
N ASP A 105 22.23 -18.39 -5.19
CA ASP A 105 23.15 -19.44 -4.79
C ASP A 105 22.70 -20.00 -3.43
N ASP A 106 23.46 -20.92 -2.85
CA ASP A 106 23.13 -21.54 -1.54
C ASP A 106 23.15 -20.55 -0.37
N GLN A 107 23.63 -19.32 -0.57
CA GLN A 107 23.66 -18.25 0.43
C GLN A 107 22.48 -17.28 0.29
N GLY A 108 21.69 -17.41 -0.77
CA GLY A 108 20.48 -16.65 -1.00
C GLY A 108 20.41 -16.01 -2.39
N SER A 109 19.65 -14.92 -2.50
CA SER A 109 19.38 -14.27 -3.78
C SER A 109 19.90 -12.84 -3.83
N ARG A 110 20.52 -12.49 -4.96
CA ARG A 110 20.88 -11.11 -5.31
C ARG A 110 19.76 -10.49 -6.12
N LEU A 111 19.45 -9.24 -5.81
CA LEU A 111 18.38 -8.47 -6.45
C LEU A 111 18.96 -7.21 -7.08
N ALA A 112 18.42 -6.84 -8.23
CA ALA A 112 18.67 -5.57 -8.87
C ALA A 112 17.44 -4.67 -8.75
N VAL A 113 17.66 -3.40 -8.42
CA VAL A 113 16.59 -2.39 -8.31
C VAL A 113 16.14 -1.95 -9.70
N THR A 114 14.88 -2.24 -10.04
CA THR A 114 14.29 -1.83 -11.30
C THR A 114 13.66 -0.44 -11.20
N ALA A 115 12.94 -0.16 -10.11
CA ALA A 115 12.36 1.14 -9.81
C ALA A 115 12.50 1.49 -8.32
N GLY A 116 13.03 2.67 -8.00
CA GLY A 116 13.14 3.15 -6.62
C GLY A 116 12.13 4.27 -6.35
N MET A 117 11.42 4.17 -5.23
CA MET A 117 10.50 5.21 -4.74
C MET A 117 11.06 5.87 -3.48
N GLN A 118 11.72 5.07 -2.64
CA GLN A 118 12.39 5.49 -1.42
C GLN A 118 13.72 4.75 -1.28
N GLU A 119 14.52 5.24 -0.34
CA GLU A 119 15.74 4.57 0.11
C GLU A 119 15.43 3.19 0.72
N ILE A 120 16.19 2.19 0.27
CA ILE A 120 16.11 0.80 0.73
C ILE A 120 16.98 0.64 1.98
N ARG A 121 16.43 -0.01 3.00
CA ARG A 121 17.09 -0.24 4.29
C ARG A 121 17.15 -1.73 4.64
N PRO A 122 18.16 -2.15 5.41
CA PRO A 122 18.13 -3.46 6.05
C PRO A 122 16.83 -3.68 6.83
N GLY A 123 16.24 -4.87 6.69
CA GLY A 123 14.98 -5.22 7.35
C GLY A 123 13.70 -4.86 6.57
N ASP A 124 13.81 -4.09 5.47
CA ASP A 124 12.72 -3.97 4.51
C ASP A 124 12.36 -5.37 3.95
N ARG A 125 11.10 -5.55 3.53
CA ARG A 125 10.51 -6.86 3.23
C ARG A 125 10.20 -7.02 1.76
N LEU A 126 10.49 -8.20 1.22
CA LEU A 126 10.02 -8.57 -0.11
C LEU A 126 8.61 -9.14 -0.03
N LEU A 127 7.71 -8.54 -0.79
CA LEU A 127 6.39 -9.08 -1.05
C LEU A 127 6.28 -9.38 -2.54
N ARG A 128 5.65 -10.50 -2.88
CA ARG A 128 5.22 -10.71 -4.27
C ARG A 128 4.12 -9.70 -4.58
N PRO A 129 3.96 -9.31 -5.86
CA PRO A 129 2.72 -8.70 -6.30
C PRO A 129 1.60 -9.73 -6.08
N THR A 130 0.90 -9.66 -4.96
CA THR A 130 -0.20 -10.59 -4.66
C THR A 130 -1.44 -10.11 -5.41
N PRO A 131 -2.18 -11.00 -6.09
CA PRO A 131 -3.54 -10.68 -6.52
C PRO A 131 -4.41 -10.40 -5.29
N PRO A 132 -5.45 -9.54 -5.41
CA PRO A 132 -6.32 -9.23 -4.28
C PRO A 132 -6.94 -10.53 -3.71
N PRO A 133 -7.07 -10.64 -2.37
CA PRO A 133 -7.45 -11.89 -1.73
C PRO A 133 -8.85 -12.37 -2.13
N SER A 134 -8.98 -13.68 -2.34
CA SER A 134 -10.24 -14.42 -2.53
C SER A 134 -10.88 -14.81 -1.19
N ALA A 135 -10.98 -13.90 -0.23
CA ALA A 135 -11.73 -14.18 1.00
C ALA A 135 -13.21 -14.44 0.65
N GLU A 136 -13.90 -15.25 1.45
CA GLU A 136 -15.37 -15.38 1.38
C GLU A 136 -15.97 -14.01 1.70
N GLN A 137 -16.29 -13.26 0.65
CA GLN A 137 -16.79 -11.90 0.78
C GLN A 137 -18.25 -11.95 1.23
N SER A 138 -18.54 -11.32 2.37
CA SER A 138 -19.92 -10.93 2.65
C SER A 138 -20.43 -10.02 1.53
N ASP A 139 -21.63 -10.28 1.02
CA ASP A 139 -22.24 -9.42 0.01
C ASP A 139 -22.89 -8.16 0.60
N VAL A 140 -23.02 -8.09 1.92
CA VAL A 140 -23.66 -6.96 2.62
C VAL A 140 -22.59 -6.17 3.38
N PRO A 141 -22.13 -5.03 2.84
CA PRO A 141 -21.19 -4.18 3.56
C PRO A 141 -21.86 -3.54 4.80
N PRO A 142 -21.09 -3.25 5.86
CA PRO A 142 -21.59 -2.58 7.06
C PRO A 142 -22.11 -1.17 6.73
N ARG A 143 -22.89 -0.60 7.65
CA ARG A 143 -23.38 0.79 7.53
C ARG A 143 -22.35 1.82 7.99
N ALA A 144 -21.46 1.41 8.89
CA ALA A 144 -20.44 2.25 9.49
C ALA A 144 -19.20 1.41 9.80
N VAL A 145 -18.03 2.04 9.68
CA VAL A 145 -16.73 1.46 10.00
C VAL A 145 -15.89 2.49 10.74
N ARG A 146 -14.97 2.04 11.59
CA ARG A 146 -14.15 2.93 12.42
C ARG A 146 -12.76 3.11 11.82
N VAL A 147 -12.24 4.32 11.90
CA VAL A 147 -10.86 4.64 11.54
C VAL A 147 -9.91 4.16 12.63
N LEU A 148 -8.99 3.26 12.29
CA LEU A 148 -7.97 2.75 13.21
C LEU A 148 -6.70 3.60 13.22
N GLY A 149 -6.39 4.28 12.12
CA GLY A 149 -5.16 5.06 12.01
C GLY A 149 -4.79 5.40 10.58
N GLY A 150 -3.74 6.21 10.44
CA GLY A 150 -3.07 6.39 9.16
C GLY A 150 -2.09 5.25 8.90
N LEU A 151 -1.81 4.97 7.63
CA LEU A 151 -0.81 3.95 7.24
C LEU A 151 0.60 4.26 7.80
N GLN A 152 0.90 5.54 8.00
CA GLN A 152 2.12 6.03 8.62
C GLN A 152 1.80 6.74 9.94
N ASP A 153 2.76 6.76 10.87
CA ASP A 153 2.60 7.37 12.18
C ASP A 153 2.77 8.89 12.11
N HIS A 154 1.70 9.56 11.67
CA HIS A 154 1.58 11.01 11.71
C HIS A 154 0.43 11.40 12.65
N HIS A 155 0.58 12.53 13.35
CA HIS A 155 -0.47 13.08 14.21
C HIS A 155 -1.77 13.37 13.44
N TYR A 156 -1.68 13.60 12.13
CA TYR A 156 -2.80 13.79 11.21
C TYR A 156 -2.66 12.89 10.00
N MET A 157 -3.77 12.26 9.60
CA MET A 157 -3.80 11.32 8.49
C MET A 157 -4.02 12.08 7.19
N GLN A 158 -3.10 11.98 6.24
CA GLN A 158 -3.11 12.82 5.03
C GLN A 158 -3.47 12.05 3.75
N ASP A 159 -3.01 10.80 3.61
CA ASP A 159 -3.16 10.07 2.35
C ASP A 159 -3.99 8.79 2.49
N TRP A 160 -3.68 7.98 3.51
CA TRP A 160 -4.20 6.62 3.65
C TRP A 160 -4.67 6.34 5.08
N LEU A 161 -5.85 5.72 5.18
CA LEU A 161 -6.50 5.32 6.41
C LEU A 161 -6.66 3.81 6.46
N VAL A 162 -6.51 3.24 7.64
CA VAL A 162 -6.87 1.84 7.91
C VAL A 162 -8.20 1.82 8.65
N LEU A 163 -9.13 0.99 8.19
CA LEU A 163 -10.46 0.82 8.77
C LEU A 163 -10.60 -0.57 9.39
N ASP A 164 -11.43 -0.69 10.43
CA ASP A 164 -11.63 -1.94 11.20
C ASP A 164 -12.58 -2.96 10.58
N HIS A 165 -12.89 -2.79 9.29
CA HIS A 165 -13.65 -3.74 8.48
C HIS A 165 -12.95 -3.91 7.13
N GLY A 166 -13.15 -5.07 6.50
CA GLY A 166 -12.40 -5.51 5.32
C GLY A 166 -13.20 -6.45 4.42
N ALA A 167 -12.51 -7.33 3.72
CA ALA A 167 -13.10 -8.26 2.75
C ALA A 167 -14.15 -9.19 3.39
N GLU A 168 -13.90 -9.72 4.59
CA GLU A 168 -14.84 -10.57 5.34
C GLU A 168 -16.16 -9.85 5.65
N HIS A 169 -16.08 -8.53 5.76
CA HIS A 169 -17.20 -7.65 6.07
C HIS A 169 -17.86 -7.07 4.81
N GLY A 170 -17.42 -7.46 3.61
CA GLY A 170 -18.00 -6.98 2.35
C GLY A 170 -17.52 -5.62 1.88
N LEU A 171 -16.43 -5.09 2.45
CA LEU A 171 -15.75 -3.93 1.88
C LEU A 171 -15.03 -4.35 0.61
N LYS A 172 -15.14 -3.51 -0.42
CA LYS A 172 -14.58 -3.77 -1.76
C LYS A 172 -13.88 -2.50 -2.27
N PRO A 173 -12.75 -2.63 -2.99
CA PRO A 173 -12.11 -1.49 -3.64
C PRO A 173 -13.09 -0.68 -4.51
N GLY A 174 -12.92 0.64 -4.51
CA GLY A 174 -13.78 1.60 -5.21
C GLY A 174 -15.05 2.01 -4.44
N GLN A 175 -15.35 1.40 -3.30
CA GLN A 175 -16.44 1.87 -2.43
C GLN A 175 -16.09 3.20 -1.77
N ARG A 176 -17.04 4.14 -1.77
CA ARG A 176 -16.87 5.47 -1.15
C ARG A 176 -17.58 5.59 0.19
N TRP A 177 -16.90 6.24 1.11
CA TRP A 177 -17.32 6.41 2.49
C TRP A 177 -17.07 7.86 2.92
N ARG A 178 -17.89 8.33 3.86
CA ARG A 178 -17.84 9.68 4.41
C ARG A 178 -17.57 9.64 5.89
N ILE A 179 -16.57 10.39 6.33
CA ILE A 179 -16.28 10.64 7.73
C ILE A 179 -16.84 12.02 8.07
N GLU A 180 -17.63 12.07 9.15
CA GLU A 180 -18.19 13.32 9.66
C GLU A 180 -17.83 13.43 11.13
N HIS A 181 -17.23 14.56 11.48
CA HIS A 181 -16.94 14.85 12.88
C HIS A 181 -17.01 16.35 13.18
N GLU A 182 -17.05 16.69 14.45
CA GLU A 182 -17.17 18.08 14.89
C GLU A 182 -15.85 18.56 15.51
N MET A 183 -15.35 19.69 15.03
CA MET A 183 -14.16 20.33 15.57
C MET A 183 -14.42 21.82 15.75
N LEU A 184 -14.23 22.33 16.97
CA LEU A 184 -14.43 23.75 17.30
C LEU A 184 -15.84 24.26 16.90
N GLY A 185 -16.88 23.45 17.07
CA GLY A 185 -18.26 23.81 16.72
C GLY A 185 -18.55 23.81 15.22
N LYS A 186 -17.62 23.32 14.38
CA LYS A 186 -17.83 23.16 12.94
C LYS A 186 -17.88 21.68 12.59
N ARG A 187 -18.89 21.30 11.81
CA ARG A 187 -18.95 20.00 11.16
C ARG A 187 -17.95 19.98 10.01
N LEU A 188 -17.02 19.05 10.07
CA LEU A 188 -16.05 18.79 9.02
C LEU A 188 -16.37 17.45 8.37
N VAL A 189 -16.13 17.40 7.06
CA VAL A 189 -16.43 16.24 6.23
C VAL A 189 -15.15 15.81 5.51
N ALA A 190 -14.93 14.50 5.48
CA ALA A 190 -13.93 13.88 4.61
C ALA A 190 -14.56 12.72 3.83
N ASP A 191 -14.20 12.61 2.55
CA ASP A 191 -14.62 11.51 1.70
C ASP A 191 -13.41 10.63 1.39
N VAL A 192 -13.60 9.32 1.49
CA VAL A 192 -12.56 8.31 1.36
C VAL A 192 -13.03 7.20 0.42
N GLU A 193 -12.09 6.55 -0.27
CA GLU A 193 -12.38 5.45 -1.18
C GLU A 193 -11.54 4.23 -0.79
N ILE A 194 -12.18 3.07 -0.68
CA ILE A 194 -11.48 1.81 -0.38
C ILE A 194 -10.54 1.49 -1.55
N GLY A 195 -9.25 1.35 -1.26
CA GLY A 195 -8.24 0.97 -2.24
C GLY A 195 -7.86 -0.51 -2.17
N ASP A 196 -7.73 -1.06 -0.96
CA ASP A 196 -7.32 -2.45 -0.74
C ASP A 196 -8.06 -3.04 0.48
N THR A 197 -8.21 -4.37 0.52
CA THR A 197 -8.86 -5.08 1.62
C THR A 197 -8.13 -6.36 1.97
N VAL A 198 -8.01 -6.65 3.28
CA VAL A 198 -7.36 -7.85 3.82
C VAL A 198 -8.17 -8.32 5.02
N GLU A 199 -8.82 -9.48 4.91
CA GLU A 199 -9.59 -10.11 5.99
C GLU A 199 -10.54 -9.12 6.67
N GLN A 200 -10.23 -8.73 7.91
CA GLN A 200 -11.00 -7.81 8.75
C GLN A 200 -10.68 -6.33 8.54
N PHE A 201 -9.73 -5.98 7.67
CA PHE A 201 -9.23 -4.61 7.51
C PHE A 201 -9.35 -4.12 6.07
N SER A 202 -9.39 -2.80 5.94
CA SER A 202 -9.32 -2.14 4.64
C SER A 202 -8.43 -0.91 4.69
N LEU A 203 -7.81 -0.64 3.55
CA LEU A 203 -7.03 0.55 3.30
C LEU A 203 -7.89 1.50 2.45
N ALA A 204 -8.12 2.70 2.93
CA ALA A 204 -8.88 3.74 2.24
C ALA A 204 -8.00 4.94 1.92
N GLN A 205 -8.09 5.44 0.68
CA GLN A 205 -7.44 6.69 0.29
C GLN A 205 -8.35 7.86 0.67
N ILE A 206 -7.76 8.92 1.23
CA ILE A 206 -8.47 10.18 1.44
C ILE A 206 -8.62 10.88 0.08
N ILE A 207 -9.86 11.09 -0.36
CA ILE A 207 -10.18 11.75 -1.62
C ILE A 207 -10.32 13.26 -1.41
N SER A 208 -10.96 13.65 -0.31
CA SER A 208 -11.07 15.04 0.11
C SER A 208 -11.22 15.12 1.62
N SER A 209 -10.72 16.18 2.23
CA SER A 209 -10.93 16.44 3.65
C SER A 209 -10.99 17.93 3.94
N GLN A 210 -11.97 18.33 4.75
CA GLN A 210 -12.11 19.69 5.27
C GLN A 210 -11.33 19.93 6.57
N GLY A 211 -10.66 18.89 7.09
CA GLY A 211 -9.89 18.98 8.32
C GLY A 211 -9.07 17.73 8.67
N PRO A 212 -8.45 17.71 9.85
CA PRO A 212 -7.67 16.56 10.29
C PRO A 212 -8.58 15.39 10.65
N ILE A 213 -8.31 14.16 10.17
CA ILE A 213 -9.03 12.93 10.57
C ILE A 213 -8.31 12.29 11.77
N LYS A 214 -9.08 11.72 12.72
CA LYS A 214 -8.56 11.12 13.95
C LYS A 214 -8.88 9.62 14.05
N ILE A 215 -8.09 8.93 14.87
CA ILE A 215 -8.38 7.56 15.30
C ILE A 215 -9.72 7.55 16.03
N GLY A 216 -10.58 6.59 15.71
CA GLY A 216 -11.91 6.44 16.28
C GLY A 216 -13.02 7.17 15.53
N ASP A 217 -12.68 8.03 14.55
CA ASP A 217 -13.69 8.64 13.68
C ASP A 217 -14.48 7.55 12.93
N ILE A 218 -15.77 7.82 12.67
CA ILE A 218 -16.67 6.86 12.02
C ILE A 218 -16.89 7.24 10.56
N ALA A 219 -16.55 6.32 9.66
CA ALA A 219 -16.86 6.42 8.26
C ALA A 219 -18.20 5.72 7.97
N LYS A 220 -19.12 6.40 7.27
CA LYS A 220 -20.41 5.87 6.86
C LYS A 220 -20.45 5.71 5.35
N ARG A 221 -21.15 4.68 4.87
CA ARG A 221 -21.25 4.40 3.44
C ARG A 221 -22.00 5.55 2.75
N ILE A 222 -21.45 6.03 1.63
CA ILE A 222 -22.17 6.96 0.76
C ILE A 222 -23.05 6.10 -0.14
N GLU A 223 -24.36 6.11 0.10
CA GLU A 223 -25.31 5.49 -0.82
C GLU A 223 -25.28 6.28 -2.14
N ARG A 224 -24.93 5.62 -3.25
CA ARG A 224 -25.17 6.24 -4.56
C ARG A 224 -26.68 6.31 -4.72
N HIS A 225 -27.24 7.51 -4.64
CA HIS A 225 -28.52 7.74 -5.29
C HIS A 225 -28.30 7.49 -6.79
N HIS A 226 -28.94 6.45 -7.31
CA HIS A 226 -29.10 6.31 -8.75
C HIS A 226 -29.92 7.51 -9.22
N GLU A 227 -29.26 8.43 -9.91
CA GLU A 227 -29.92 9.30 -10.91
C GLU A 227 -30.29 8.47 -12.14
#